data_AF-A0A1X6NEE0-F1
#
_entry.id   AF-A0A1X6NEE0-F1
#
_cell.length_a   1.000
_cell.length_b   1.000
_cell.length_c   1.000
_cell.angle_alpha   90.00
_cell.angle_beta   90.00
_cell.angle_gamma   90.00
#
_symmetry.space_group_name_H-M   'P 1'
#
loop_
_entity.id
_entity.type
_entity.pdbx_description
1 polymer ?
#
loop_
_entity_poly.entity_id
_entity_poly.type
_entity_poly.pdbx_seq_one_letter_code
_entity_poly.pdbx_strand_id
1 'polypeptide(L)' 'MVKSREDVITRFHEQVNMSVDELQKWLDDPKSKKAGTGVGIESGHKIIEILKKNPDKDPEKYDEEDIEHMRKVVSY' A
#
# COMPACT_ATOMS: atom_id res chain seq x y z
N MET A 1 21.34 -1.27 3.76
CA MET A 1 20.74 -1.18 5.11
C MET A 1 19.24 -1.41 4.94
N VAL A 2 18.66 -2.43 5.57
CA VAL A 2 17.20 -2.62 5.55
C VAL A 2 16.59 -1.48 6.37
N LYS A 3 15.62 -0.75 5.81
CA LYS A 3 14.93 0.35 6.50
C LYS A 3 14.26 -0.19 7.77
N SER A 4 14.24 0.60 8.86
CA SER A 4 13.53 0.22 10.08
C SER A 4 12.03 0.07 9.83
N ARG A 5 11.30 -0.63 10.70
CA ARG A 5 9.84 -0.78 10.59
C ARG A 5 9.14 0.59 10.55
N GLU A 6 9.55 1.49 11.43
CA GLU A 6 8.98 2.83 11.56
C GLU A 6 9.25 3.69 10.32
N ASP A 7 10.46 3.63 9.76
CA ASP A 7 10.80 4.32 8.50
C ASP A 7 9.94 3.81 7.33
N VAL A 8 9.71 2.50 7.26
CA VAL A 8 8.89 1.89 6.21
C VAL A 8 7.45 2.36 6.31
N ILE A 9 6.87 2.32 7.52
CA ILE A 9 5.48 2.74 7.74
C ILE A 9 5.31 4.22 7.38
N THR A 10 6.23 5.07 7.85
CA THR A 10 6.20 6.51 7.57
C THR A 10 6.23 6.77 6.07
N ARG A 11 7.23 6.23 5.36
CA ARG A 11 7.36 6.42 3.90
C ARG A 11 6.20 5.85 3.11
N PHE A 12 5.65 4.73 3.57
CA PHE A 12 4.49 4.12 2.92
C PHE A 12 3.31 5.09 2.94
N HIS A 13 3.01 5.68 4.10
CA HIS A 13 1.93 6.67 4.21
C HIS A 13 2.23 8.00 3.52
N GLU A 14 3.51 8.35 3.32
CA GLU A 14 3.91 9.50 2.49
C GLU A 14 3.68 9.26 1.00
N GLN A 15 3.93 8.04 0.52
CA GLN A 15 3.74 7.68 -0.89
C GLN A 15 2.28 7.35 -1.24
N VAL A 16 1.53 6.78 -0.30
CA VAL A 16 0.11 6.46 -0.48
C VAL A 16 -0.73 7.66 -0.06
N ASN A 17 -0.92 8.57 -1.01
CA ASN A 17 -1.63 9.84 -0.82
C ASN A 17 -3.13 9.79 -1.20
N MET A 18 -3.65 8.64 -1.61
CA MET A 18 -5.05 8.44 -2.00
C MET A 18 -5.83 7.75 -0.88
N SER A 19 -7.11 8.10 -0.75
CA SER A 19 -8.01 7.37 0.14
C SER A 19 -8.31 5.95 -0.38
N VAL A 20 -8.79 5.08 0.50
CA VAL A 20 -9.20 3.70 0.14
C VAL A 20 -10.21 3.69 -1.01
N ASP A 21 -11.22 4.57 -0.97
CA ASP A 21 -12.24 4.67 -2.00
C ASP A 21 -11.68 5.13 -3.35
N GLU A 22 -10.72 6.06 -3.34
CA GLU A 22 -10.09 6.53 -4.57
C GLU A 22 -9.18 5.47 -5.20
N LEU A 23 -8.41 4.75 -4.38
CA LEU A 23 -7.60 3.61 -4.81
C LEU A 23 -8.47 2.49 -5.38
N GLN A 24 -9.59 2.18 -4.72
CA GLN A 24 -10.54 1.16 -5.18
C GLN A 24 -11.13 1.55 -6.54
N LYS A 25 -11.65 2.78 -6.68
CA LYS A 25 -12.17 3.29 -7.95
C LYS A 25 -11.13 3.25 -9.06
N TRP A 26 -9.88 3.59 -8.75
CA TRP A 26 -8.80 3.51 -9.72
C TRP A 26 -8.55 2.07 -10.17
N LEU A 27 -8.45 1.10 -9.25
CA LEU A 27 -8.25 -0.30 -9.59
C LEU A 27 -9.41 -0.91 -10.39
N ASP A 28 -10.65 -0.50 -10.11
CA ASP A 28 -11.83 -0.96 -10.84
C ASP A 28 -11.98 -0.33 -12.24
N ASP A 29 -11.32 0.81 -12.51
CA ASP A 29 -11.34 1.45 -13.83
C ASP A 29 -10.57 0.60 -14.86
N PRO A 30 -11.14 0.25 -16.03
CA PRO A 30 -10.45 -0.48 -17.09
C PRO A 30 -9.12 0.15 -17.57
N LYS A 31 -8.92 1.45 -17.34
CA LYS A 31 -7.66 2.16 -17.62
C LYS A 31 -6.52 1.69 -16.71
N SER A 32 -6.80 1.28 -15.47
CA SER A 32 -5.77 0.74 -14.57
C SER A 32 -5.15 -0.53 -15.14
N LYS A 33 -5.96 -1.40 -15.75
CA LYS A 33 -5.49 -2.62 -16.43
C LYS A 33 -4.62 -2.33 -17.66
N LYS A 34 -4.75 -1.14 -18.26
CA LYS A 34 -3.90 -0.69 -19.38
C LYS A 34 -2.63 0.03 -18.90
N ALA A 35 -2.71 0.73 -17.78
CA ALA A 35 -1.60 1.52 -17.23
C ALA A 35 -0.70 0.72 -16.27
N GLY A 36 -1.27 -0.26 -15.58
CA GLY A 36 -0.60 -1.11 -14.60
C GLY A 36 -0.23 -2.48 -15.15
N THR A 37 0.78 -3.10 -14.53
CA THR A 37 1.07 -4.53 -14.70
C THR A 37 0.23 -5.33 -13.70
N GLY A 38 0.08 -6.65 -13.92
CA GLY A 38 -0.62 -7.52 -12.96
C GLY A 38 -0.11 -7.34 -11.52
N VAL A 39 1.21 -7.22 -11.37
CA VAL A 39 1.90 -6.93 -10.10
C VAL A 39 1.47 -5.59 -9.49
N GLY A 40 1.33 -4.54 -10.29
CA GLY A 40 0.86 -3.23 -9.81
C GLY A 40 -0.60 -3.25 -9.34
N ILE A 41 -1.45 -3.99 -10.05
CA ILE A 41 -2.87 -4.15 -9.67
C ILE A 41 -3.01 -4.98 -8.40
N GLU A 42 -2.30 -6.10 -8.28
CA GLU A 42 -2.28 -6.92 -7.06
C GLU A 42 -1.73 -6.12 -5.86
N SER A 43 -0.67 -5.35 -6.08
CA SER A 43 -0.10 -4.48 -5.05
C SER A 43 -1.10 -3.42 -4.59
N GLY A 44 -1.85 -2.81 -5.51
CA GLY A 44 -2.91 -1.84 -5.18
C GLY A 44 -4.01 -2.44 -4.30
N HIS A 45 -4.45 -3.67 -4.59
CA HIS A 45 -5.43 -4.35 -3.74
C HIS A 45 -4.88 -4.62 -2.34
N LYS A 46 -3.61 -5.05 -2.21
CA LYS A 46 -3.00 -5.27 -0.89
C LYS A 46 -2.83 -3.96 -0.11
N ILE A 47 -2.54 -2.84 -0.77
CA ILE A 47 -2.52 -1.51 -0.13
C ILE A 47 -3.90 -1.17 0.44
N ILE A 48 -4.98 -1.41 -0.30
CA ILE A 48 -6.35 -1.19 0.17
C ILE A 48 -6.65 -2.03 1.42
N GLU A 49 -6.29 -3.32 1.42
CA GLU A 49 -6.51 -4.20 2.57
C GLU A 49 -5.75 -3.73 3.81
N ILE A 50 -4.48 -3.30 3.65
CA ILE A 50 -3.67 -2.73 4.73
C ILE A 50 -4.35 -1.49 5.33
N LEU A 51 -4.81 -0.57 4.48
CA LEU A 51 -5.47 0.66 4.92
C LEU A 51 -6.82 0.40 5.60
N LYS A 52 -7.60 -0.57 5.11
CA LYS A 52 -8.88 -0.97 5.73
C LYS A 52 -8.70 -1.65 7.08
N LYS A 53 -7.66 -2.49 7.20
CA LYS A 53 -7.33 -3.21 8.44
C LYS A 53 -6.88 -2.27 9.55
N ASN A 54 -6.18 -1.19 9.19
CA ASN A 54 -5.61 -0.23 10.16
C ASN A 54 -5.86 1.23 9.74
N PRO A 55 -7.12 1.71 9.82
CA PRO A 55 -7.50 3.05 9.37
C PRO A 55 -6.84 4.16 10.21
N ASP A 56 -6.58 3.89 11.49
CA ASP A 56 -5.91 4.82 12.42
C ASP A 56 -4.39 4.90 12.18
N LYS A 57 -3.86 4.06 11.30
CA LYS A 57 -2.44 3.96 10.95
C LYS A 57 -1.51 3.65 12.14
N ASP A 58 -2.05 2.95 13.14
CA ASP A 58 -1.31 2.56 14.34
C ASP A 58 -0.13 1.63 13.99
N PRO A 59 1.13 2.02 14.20
CA PRO A 59 2.30 1.22 13.84
C PRO A 59 2.33 -0.18 14.46
N GLU A 60 1.69 -0.38 15.61
CA GLU A 60 1.69 -1.66 16.32
C GLU A 60 0.73 -2.68 15.70
N LYS A 61 -0.30 -2.23 14.99
CA LYS A 61 -1.35 -3.08 14.40
C LYS A 61 -0.99 -3.72 13.04
N TYR A 62 0.15 -3.35 12.47
CA TYR A 62 0.64 -3.97 11.23
C TYR A 62 1.35 -5.28 11.53
N ASP A 63 1.02 -6.35 10.81
CA ASP A 63 1.77 -7.60 10.89
C ASP A 63 3.00 -7.57 9.97
N GLU A 64 3.82 -8.63 10.03
CA GLU A 64 5.03 -8.71 9.22
C GLU A 64 4.75 -8.73 7.71
N GLU A 65 3.61 -9.30 7.28
CA GLU A 65 3.22 -9.32 5.87
C GLU A 65 2.86 -7.93 5.36
N ASP A 66 2.13 -7.15 6.18
CA ASP A 66 1.82 -5.74 5.90
C ASP A 66 3.12 -4.95 5.75
N ILE A 67 4.05 -5.09 6.70
CA ILE A 67 5.35 -4.40 6.68
C ILE A 67 6.21 -4.84 5.48
N GLU A 68 6.21 -6.12 5.12
CA GLU A 68 6.95 -6.61 3.95
C GLU A 68 6.38 -6.00 2.66
N HIS A 69 5.05 -5.93 2.54
CA HIS A 69 4.42 -5.30 1.38
C HIS A 69 4.74 -3.80 1.32
N MET A 70 4.65 -3.09 2.46
CA MET A 70 5.05 -1.70 2.54
C MET A 70 6.51 -1.51 2.11
N ARG A 71 7.43 -2.40 2.51
CA ARG A 71 8.83 -2.37 2.07
C ARG A 71 8.98 -2.43 0.55
N LYS A 72 8.16 -3.25 -0.12
CA LYS A 72 8.16 -3.37 -1.59
C LYS A 72 7.68 -2.06 -2.22
N VAL A 73 6.62 -1.46 -1.68
CA VAL A 73 6.08 -0.17 -2.15
C VAL A 73 7.11 0.96 -1.99
N VAL A 74 7.78 1.05 -0.83
CA VAL A 74 8.74 2.14 -0.53
C VAL A 74 10.16 1.95 -1.05
N SER A 75 10.43 0.84 -1.74
CA SER A 75 11.74 0.53 -2.32
C SER A 75 11.77 0.66 -3.84
N TYR A 76 10.61 0.89 -4.46
CA TYR A 76 10.48 1.33 -5.85
C TYR A 76 10.66 2.84 -5.95
#